data_AF-A0A157ZMW4-F1
#
_entry.id   AF-A0A157ZMW4-F1
#
_cell.length_a   1.000
_cell.length_b   1.000
_cell.length_c   1.000
_cell.angle_alpha   90.00
_cell.angle_beta   90.00
_cell.angle_gamma   90.00
#
_symmetry.space_group_name_H-M   'P 1'
#
loop_
_entity.id
_entity.type
_entity.pdbx_description
1 polymer ?
#
loop_
_entity_poly.entity_id
_entity_poly.type
_entity_poly.pdbx_seq_one_letter_code
_entity_poly.pdbx_strand_id
1 'polypeptide(L)'
;MHTTDARKGGETDRRLATVVVWRETPFFTDRERAALEWTEALTLVSQDHVPDAVWQAVKPHFSEEEIVDLTLLVSAINSWNRFSIAFRKTPA
;
A
#
# COMPACT_ATOMS: atom_id res chain seq x y z
N MET A 1 3.57 5.25 -13.77
CA MET A 1 2.37 6.06 -13.42
C MET A 1 2.48 6.56 -11.99
N HIS A 2 2.15 5.77 -10.96
CA HIS A 2 2.08 6.27 -9.57
C HIS A 2 3.38 6.85 -8.98
N THR A 3 4.57 6.38 -9.39
CA THR A 3 5.84 7.03 -9.01
C THR A 3 5.91 8.48 -9.49
N THR A 4 5.44 8.76 -10.70
CA THR A 4 5.38 10.12 -11.27
C THR A 4 4.37 10.98 -10.52
N ASP A 5 3.20 10.41 -10.19
CA ASP A 5 2.16 11.13 -9.46
C ASP A 5 2.58 11.45 -8.02
N ALA A 6 3.23 10.50 -7.35
CA ALA A 6 3.78 10.70 -6.00
C ALA A 6 4.84 11.81 -5.97
N ARG A 7 5.74 11.86 -6.97
CA ARG A 7 6.70 12.98 -7.12
C ARG A 7 6.00 14.31 -7.29
N LYS A 8 4.96 14.38 -8.13
CA LYS A 8 4.15 15.60 -8.29
C LYS A 8 3.44 16.00 -6.99
N GLY A 9 3.08 15.03 -6.16
CA GLY A 9 2.54 15.23 -4.82
C GLY A 9 3.57 15.58 -3.74
N GLY A 10 4.85 15.72 -4.08
CA GLY A 10 5.90 16.12 -3.14
C GLY A 10 6.63 14.97 -2.44
N GLU A 11 6.41 13.72 -2.85
CA GLU A 11 7.14 12.58 -2.30
C GLU A 11 8.63 12.62 -2.71
N THR A 12 9.50 12.15 -1.81
CA THR A 12 10.95 12.21 -2.01
C THR A 12 11.48 10.98 -2.75
N ASP A 13 12.52 11.15 -3.57
CA ASP A 13 13.16 10.02 -4.25
C ASP A 13 13.69 8.96 -3.28
N ARG A 14 14.16 9.37 -2.10
CA ARG A 14 14.63 8.45 -1.06
C ARG A 14 13.51 7.52 -0.60
N ARG A 15 12.32 8.06 -0.30
CA ARG A 15 11.16 7.25 0.12
C ARG A 15 10.63 6.40 -1.03
N LEU A 16 10.55 6.95 -2.25
CA LEU A 16 10.13 6.18 -3.43
C LEU A 16 11.04 4.99 -3.72
N ALA A 17 12.36 5.17 -3.59
CA ALA A 17 13.33 4.11 -3.80
C ALA A 17 13.31 3.04 -2.71
N THR A 18 12.82 3.36 -1.51
CA THR A 18 12.89 2.48 -0.34
C THR A 18 11.55 1.91 0.10
N VAL A 19 10.43 2.32 -0.50
CA VAL A 19 9.10 1.78 -0.17
C VAL A 19 9.01 0.26 -0.36
N VAL A 20 9.78 -0.33 -1.28
CA VAL A 20 9.82 -1.79 -1.47
C VAL A 20 10.50 -2.54 -0.32
N VAL A 21 11.31 -1.85 0.48
CA VAL A 21 12.02 -2.38 1.66
C VAL A 21 11.64 -1.59 2.92
N TRP A 22 10.43 -1.06 2.96
CA TRP A 22 9.99 -0.07 3.96
C TRP A 22 10.22 -0.50 5.41
N ARG A 23 10.08 -1.81 5.72
CA ARG A 23 10.30 -2.38 7.07
C ARG A 23 11.72 -2.11 7.60
N GLU A 24 12.70 -2.12 6.71
CA GLU A 24 14.12 -1.94 7.02
C GLU A 24 14.56 -0.47 6.99
N THR A 25 13.62 0.47 6.86
CA THR A 25 13.94 1.89 6.76
C THR A 25 13.26 2.74 7.83
N PRO A 26 13.87 3.86 8.25
CA PRO A 26 13.29 4.77 9.23
C PRO A 26 12.44 5.88 8.59
N PHE A 27 12.17 5.83 7.29
CA PHE A 27 11.61 6.98 6.56
C PHE A 27 10.09 7.09 6.60
N PHE A 28 9.42 6.05 7.09
CA PHE A 28 7.96 5.95 7.16
C PHE A 28 7.50 6.04 8.62
N THR A 29 6.49 6.86 8.86
CA THR A 29 5.85 7.00 10.19
C THR A 29 5.14 5.71 10.59
N ASP A 30 4.82 5.54 11.88
CA ASP A 30 4.11 4.35 12.35
C ASP A 30 2.75 4.17 11.65
N ARG A 31 2.04 5.28 11.38
CA ARG A 31 0.78 5.26 10.62
C ARG A 31 0.99 4.79 9.17
N GLU A 32 2.07 5.21 8.50
CA GLU A 32 2.40 4.75 7.16
C GLU A 32 2.83 3.27 7.15
N ARG A 33 3.64 2.85 8.13
CA ARG A 33 4.06 1.46 8.30
C ARG A 33 2.86 0.54 8.49
N ALA A 34 1.90 0.95 9.31
CA ALA A 34 0.65 0.22 9.49
C ALA A 34 -0.17 0.12 8.19
N ALA A 35 -0.24 1.20 7.40
CA ALA A 35 -0.87 1.16 6.08
C ALA A 35 -0.13 0.27 5.06
N LEU A 36 1.20 0.25 5.09
CA LEU A 36 2.02 -0.61 4.22
C LEU A 36 1.85 -2.09 4.58
N GLU A 37 1.82 -2.42 5.87
CA GLU A 37 1.53 -3.77 6.37
C GLU A 37 0.12 -4.23 5.94
N TRP A 38 -0.88 -3.35 6.10
CA TRP A 38 -2.25 -3.60 5.63
C TRP A 38 -2.31 -3.80 4.11
N THR A 39 -1.55 -3.00 3.35
CA THR A 39 -1.46 -3.08 1.89
C THR A 39 -0.90 -4.41 1.43
N GLU A 40 0.19 -4.88 2.06
CA GLU A 40 0.79 -6.17 1.73
C GLU A 40 -0.13 -7.35 2.05
N ALA A 41 -0.73 -7.36 3.26
CA ALA A 41 -1.66 -8.42 3.66
C ALA A 41 -2.85 -8.54 2.70
N LEU A 42 -3.49 -7.43 2.35
CA LEU A 42 -4.62 -7.45 1.40
C LEU A 42 -4.19 -7.78 -0.04
N THR A 43 -3.00 -7.37 -0.46
CA THR A 43 -2.49 -7.71 -1.80
C THR A 43 -2.22 -9.20 -1.93
N LEU A 44 -1.78 -9.84 -0.84
CA LEU A 44 -1.51 -11.28 -0.75
C LEU A 44 -2.62 -12.04 -0.02
N VAL A 45 -3.85 -11.51 0.01
CA VAL A 45 -4.98 -12.07 0.79
C VAL A 45 -5.27 -13.53 0.48
N SER A 46 -4.96 -14.01 -0.73
CA SER A 46 -5.15 -15.42 -1.10
C SER A 46 -4.15 -16.37 -0.44
N GLN A 47 -3.05 -15.86 0.14
CA GLN A 47 -2.02 -16.66 0.81
C GLN A 47 -2.37 -16.83 2.28
N ASP A 48 -2.43 -15.72 3.03
CA ASP A 48 -2.55 -15.75 4.49
C ASP A 48 -3.78 -14.98 5.03
N HIS A 49 -4.69 -14.57 4.14
CA HIS A 49 -5.82 -13.68 4.45
C HIS A 49 -5.32 -12.36 5.08
N VAL A 50 -5.87 -11.99 6.24
CA VAL A 50 -5.45 -10.84 7.03
C VAL A 50 -5.24 -11.34 8.45
N PRO A 51 -3.99 -11.61 8.86
CA PRO A 51 -3.70 -12.07 10.22
C PRO A 51 -4.15 -11.05 11.27
N ASP A 52 -4.57 -11.54 12.44
CA ASP A 52 -5.01 -10.68 13.55
C ASP A 52 -3.96 -9.63 13.93
N ALA A 53 -2.66 -9.99 13.86
CA ALA A 53 -1.57 -9.06 14.15
C ALA A 53 -1.58 -7.82 13.22
N VAL A 54 -1.94 -7.99 11.95
CA VAL A 54 -2.05 -6.89 10.98
C VAL A 54 -3.25 -6.00 11.31
N TRP A 55 -4.38 -6.60 11.71
CA TRP A 55 -5.55 -5.85 12.19
C TRP A 55 -5.25 -5.04 13.46
N GLN A 56 -4.57 -5.65 14.44
CA GLN A 56 -4.18 -4.97 15.67
C GLN A 56 -3.12 -3.88 15.42
N ALA A 57 -2.30 -4.01 14.37
CA ALA A 57 -1.34 -2.99 13.97
C ALA A 57 -2.00 -1.79 13.29
N VAL A 58 -3.03 -1.98 12.45
CA VAL A 58 -3.67 -0.87 11.72
C VAL A 58 -4.63 -0.05 12.58
N LYS A 59 -5.40 -0.71 13.46
CA LYS A 59 -6.48 -0.09 14.23
C LYS A 59 -6.06 1.10 15.12
N PRO A 60 -4.88 1.12 15.77
CA PRO A 60 -4.46 2.26 16.58
C PRO A 60 -4.15 3.52 15.75
N HIS A 61 -3.89 3.36 14.46
CA HIS A 61 -3.44 4.44 13.60
C HIS A 61 -4.53 5.03 12.73
N PHE A 62 -5.66 4.36 12.53
CA PHE A 62 -6.72 4.75 11.60
C PHE A 62 -8.11 4.62 12.25
N SER A 63 -9.02 5.52 11.93
CA SER A 63 -10.44 5.34 12.28
C SER A 63 -11.08 4.20 11.46
N GLU A 64 -12.26 3.74 11.86
CA GLU A 64 -12.98 2.70 11.10
C GLU A 64 -13.28 3.16 9.66
N GLU A 65 -13.66 4.43 9.48
CA GLU A 65 -13.88 5.04 8.16
C GLU A 65 -12.59 5.06 7.34
N GLU A 66 -11.47 5.48 7.94
CA GLU A 66 -10.19 5.52 7.25
C GLU A 66 -9.68 4.11 6.87
N ILE A 67 -10.00 3.07 7.67
CA ILE A 67 -9.68 1.68 7.32
C ILE A 67 -10.50 1.21 6.12
N VAL A 68 -11.77 1.61 6.03
CA VAL A 68 -12.61 1.34 4.85
C VAL A 68 -12.01 2.02 3.61
N ASP A 69 -11.65 3.30 3.71
CA ASP A 69 -11.02 4.05 2.62
C ASP A 69 -9.69 3.43 2.19
N LEU A 70 -8.84 3.08 3.15
CA LEU A 70 -7.56 2.42 2.89
C LEU A 70 -7.77 1.09 2.17
N THR A 71 -8.74 0.28 2.62
CA THR A 71 -9.08 -1.01 2.00
C THR A 71 -9.62 -0.83 0.58
N LEU A 72 -10.43 0.21 0.35
CA LEU A 72 -10.91 0.57 -0.99
C LEU A 72 -9.75 0.94 -1.92
N LEU A 73 -8.79 1.74 -1.46
CA LEU A 73 -7.62 2.13 -2.24
C LEU A 73 -6.75 0.91 -2.62
N VAL A 74 -6.49 0.02 -1.66
CA VAL A 74 -5.73 -1.22 -1.91
C VAL A 74 -6.47 -2.12 -2.91
N SER A 75 -7.79 -2.26 -2.77
CA SER A 75 -8.62 -3.06 -3.68
C SER A 75 -8.66 -2.48 -5.09
N ALA A 76 -8.73 -1.14 -5.20
CA ALA A 76 -8.74 -0.43 -6.47
C ALA A 76 -7.43 -0.65 -7.23
N ILE A 77 -6.26 -0.46 -6.59
CA ILE A 77 -4.97 -0.67 -7.26
C ILE A 77 -4.73 -2.14 -7.62
N ASN A 78 -5.16 -3.07 -6.75
CA ASN A 78 -5.14 -4.50 -7.05
C ASN A 78 -5.95 -4.85 -8.30
N SER A 79 -7.12 -4.22 -8.47
CA SER A 79 -7.95 -4.37 -9.67
C SER A 79 -7.26 -3.77 -10.90
N TRP A 80 -6.75 -2.55 -10.82
CA TRP A 80 -6.01 -1.90 -11.92
C TRP A 80 -4.79 -2.70 -12.38
N ASN A 81 -4.06 -3.32 -11.45
CA ASN A 81 -2.93 -4.19 -11.76
C ASN A 81 -3.37 -5.42 -12.56
N ARG A 82 -4.48 -6.07 -12.15
CA ARG A 82 -5.04 -7.23 -12.88
C ARG A 82 -5.41 -6.87 -14.30
N PHE A 83 -6.09 -5.75 -14.51
CA PHE A 83 -6.40 -5.24 -15.85
C PHE A 83 -5.12 -4.97 -16.67
N SER A 84 -4.19 -4.19 -16.11
CA SER A 84 -2.98 -3.78 -16.84
C SER A 84 -2.12 -4.99 -17.26
N ILE A 85 -1.98 -5.98 -16.37
CA ILE A 85 -1.23 -7.22 -16.65
C ILE A 85 -1.96 -8.09 -17.66
N ALA A 86 -3.27 -8.36 -17.46
CA ALA A 86 -4.05 -9.21 -18.35
C ALA A 86 -4.07 -8.68 -19.80
N PHE A 87 -4.12 -7.36 -19.95
CA PHE A 87 -4.14 -6.69 -21.25
C PHE A 87 -2.75 -6.22 -21.74
N ARG A 88 -1.65 -6.68 -21.09
CA ARG A 88 -0.26 -6.41 -21.48
C ARG A 88 0.04 -4.92 -21.72
N LYS A 89 -0.57 -4.05 -20.92
CA LYS A 89 -0.36 -2.61 -20.99
C LYS A 89 1.09 -2.30 -20.62
N THR A 90 1.82 -1.65 -21.51
CA THR A 90 3.17 -1.12 -21.21
C THR A 90 3.06 0.21 -20.47
N PRO A 91 4.05 0.54 -19.61
CA PRO A 91 4.17 1.90 -19.09
C PRO A 91 4.20 2.91 -20.25
N ALA A 92 3.44 3.99 -20.10
CA ALA A 92 3.52 5.15 -20.98
C ALA A 92 4.65 6.08 -20.53
#